data_AF-A0A7C3SVT2-F1
#
_entry.id   AF-A0A7C3SVT2-F1
#
_cell.length_a   1.000
_cell.length_b   1.000
_cell.length_c   1.000
_cell.angle_alpha   90.00
_cell.angle_beta   90.00
_cell.angle_gamma   90.00
#
_symmetry.space_group_name_H-M   'P 1'
#
loop_
_entity.id
_entity.type
_entity.pdbx_description
1 polymer ?
#
loop_
_entity_poly.entity_id
_entity_poly.type
_entity_poly.pdbx_seq_one_letter_code
_entity_poly.pdbx_strand_id
1 'polypeptide(L)'
;MNVTCPFCQTVISPPQKMRKWFLWICKVCNNPLWIQTQGTKNLVQPFSSYTDVRSVLQPDSIGAKIFEHLPKYIEKIPVIPRVGQQLLNTIQKPDVSFTELVAIIQEDPSLSMAILKMANSAYYAGLQEVKDLLTACSRLGLQTLTNMAQVYASQKVFQSPNPKLSEEFQRLWRHSIATAHASYELALIVAEPHPEVMFLAGLLHDVGHIVLLQMLNEVNSPAFSQLIASPQLTQEVLMQFHPLVSLFILQKWDIPDEFAVLSFSHHDPSLTPMEELRTQTHILCLSNLIVSREGYNFFPWSENIVFLQHPSTQYLNLNDLKIATLRVDLADKLEAYFSSLN
;
A
#
# COMPACT_ATOMS: atom_id res chain seq x y z
N MET A 1 3.88 -28.11 11.80
CA MET A 1 3.02 -29.20 11.29
C MET A 1 2.74 -28.96 9.83
N ASN A 2 2.64 -30.02 9.03
CA ASN A 2 2.28 -29.88 7.62
C ASN A 2 0.78 -29.63 7.50
N VAL A 3 0.38 -28.87 6.48
CA VAL A 3 -1.01 -28.56 6.14
C VAL A 3 -1.24 -28.76 4.65
N THR A 4 -2.49 -28.96 4.22
CA THR A 4 -2.80 -29.21 2.81
C THR A 4 -3.45 -27.98 2.17
N CYS A 5 -3.00 -27.62 0.98
CA CYS A 5 -3.63 -26.57 0.18
C CYS A 5 -5.05 -27.01 -0.23
N PRO A 6 -6.12 -26.25 0.07
CA PRO A 6 -7.48 -26.63 -0.30
C PRO A 6 -7.71 -26.62 -1.83
N PHE A 7 -6.88 -25.88 -2.57
CA PHE A 7 -7.00 -25.77 -4.03
C PHE A 7 -6.27 -26.89 -4.76
N CYS A 8 -4.96 -27.04 -4.55
CA CYS A 8 -4.11 -27.96 -5.33
C CYS A 8 -3.69 -29.24 -4.58
N GLN A 9 -4.17 -29.44 -3.34
CA GLN A 9 -3.88 -30.62 -2.52
C GLN A 9 -2.40 -30.85 -2.19
N THR A 10 -1.53 -29.89 -2.51
CA THR A 10 -0.11 -29.94 -2.13
C THR A 10 0.02 -29.85 -0.62
N VAL A 11 0.87 -30.71 -0.05
CA VAL A 11 1.26 -30.67 1.36
C VAL A 11 2.32 -29.59 1.57
N ILE A 12 2.10 -28.76 2.59
CA ILE A 12 2.80 -27.52 2.83
C ILE A 12 3.43 -27.57 4.22
N SER A 13 4.65 -27.06 4.33
CA SER A 13 5.29 -26.76 5.62
C SER A 13 5.31 -25.24 5.80
N PRO A 14 4.28 -24.64 6.42
CA PRO A 14 4.22 -23.20 6.58
C PRO A 14 5.29 -22.73 7.59
N PRO A 15 5.76 -21.48 7.49
CA PRO A 15 6.72 -20.93 8.44
C PRO A 15 6.15 -20.99 9.86
N GLN A 16 7.00 -21.32 10.84
CA GLN A 16 6.61 -21.29 12.25
C GLN A 16 6.69 -19.84 12.75
N LYS A 17 5.60 -19.09 12.60
CA LYS A 17 5.47 -17.75 13.20
C LYS A 17 4.76 -17.85 14.55
N MET A 18 5.27 -17.16 15.56
CA MET A 18 4.59 -16.99 16.86
C MET A 18 3.47 -15.94 16.75
N ARG A 19 2.46 -16.21 15.91
CA ARG A 19 1.31 -15.32 15.68
C ARG A 19 0.00 -16.12 15.67
N LYS A 20 -1.11 -15.46 16.02
CA LYS A 20 -2.46 -16.05 16.00
C LYS A 20 -2.88 -16.48 14.59
N TRP A 21 -2.44 -15.72 13.59
CA TRP A 21 -2.61 -16.05 12.19
C TRP A 21 -1.43 -15.51 11.38
N PHE A 22 -1.27 -16.00 10.15
CA PHE A 22 -0.34 -15.44 9.17
C PHE A 22 -0.80 -15.73 7.74
N LEU A 23 -0.40 -14.88 6.81
CA LEU A 23 -0.64 -15.06 5.38
C LEU A 23 0.34 -16.09 4.81
N TRP A 24 -0.14 -16.92 3.88
CA TRP A 24 0.68 -17.82 3.10
C TRP A 24 0.19 -17.93 1.68
N ILE A 25 1.08 -17.76 0.70
CA ILE A 25 0.74 -17.94 -0.71
C ILE A 25 1.22 -19.30 -1.18
N CYS A 26 0.34 -20.05 -1.86
CA CYS A 26 0.68 -21.36 -2.35
C CYS A 26 1.70 -21.33 -3.47
N LYS A 27 2.91 -21.84 -3.20
CA LYS A 27 3.99 -21.90 -4.21
C LYS A 27 3.69 -22.78 -5.43
N VAL A 28 2.63 -23.60 -5.39
CA VAL A 28 2.22 -24.46 -6.51
C VAL A 28 1.08 -23.84 -7.32
N CYS A 29 0.07 -23.26 -6.67
CA CYS A 29 -1.11 -22.74 -7.37
C CYS A 29 -1.34 -21.24 -7.23
N ASN A 30 -0.45 -20.53 -6.54
CA ASN A 30 -0.46 -19.09 -6.29
C ASN A 30 -1.68 -18.55 -5.52
N ASN A 31 -2.57 -19.42 -5.06
CA ASN A 31 -3.70 -19.01 -4.22
C ASN A 31 -3.19 -18.45 -2.87
N PRO A 32 -3.62 -17.25 -2.47
CA PRO A 32 -3.41 -16.76 -1.13
C PRO A 32 -4.29 -17.54 -0.16
N LEU A 33 -3.70 -17.93 0.96
CA LEU A 33 -4.35 -18.61 2.06
C LEU A 33 -3.96 -17.88 3.34
N TRP A 34 -4.81 -17.98 4.35
CA TRP A 34 -4.43 -17.56 5.69
C TRP A 34 -4.42 -18.78 6.59
N ILE A 35 -3.50 -18.78 7.54
CA ILE A 35 -3.27 -19.90 8.43
C ILE A 35 -3.54 -19.43 9.84
N GLN A 36 -4.50 -20.05 10.51
CA GLN A 36 -4.81 -19.81 11.91
C GLN A 36 -4.02 -20.79 12.78
N THR A 37 -3.30 -20.26 13.77
CA THR A 37 -2.59 -21.07 14.77
C THR A 37 -3.52 -21.32 15.96
N GLN A 38 -3.88 -22.58 16.21
CA GLN A 38 -4.70 -22.99 17.35
C GLN A 38 -3.93 -24.00 18.21
N GLY A 39 -3.28 -23.50 19.28
CA GLY A 39 -2.35 -24.30 20.08
C GLY A 39 -1.16 -24.76 19.25
N THR A 40 -1.01 -26.07 19.05
CA THR A 40 0.05 -26.65 18.21
C THR A 40 -0.40 -26.92 16.77
N LYS A 41 -1.67 -26.69 16.43
CA LYS A 41 -2.26 -27.00 15.12
C LYS A 41 -2.33 -25.75 14.25
N ASN A 42 -2.13 -25.94 12.94
CA ASN A 42 -2.33 -24.92 11.93
C ASN A 42 -3.55 -25.29 11.09
N LEU A 43 -4.52 -24.38 11.01
CA LEU A 43 -5.71 -24.52 10.15
C LEU A 43 -5.54 -23.60 8.95
N VAL A 44 -5.62 -24.17 7.75
CA VAL A 44 -5.53 -23.41 6.50
C VAL A 44 -6.92 -23.08 6.02
N GLN A 45 -7.15 -21.80 5.70
CA GLN A 45 -8.42 -21.33 5.18
C GLN A 45 -8.21 -20.49 3.92
N PRO A 46 -9.05 -20.66 2.88
CA PRO A 46 -9.07 -19.78 1.73
C PRO A 46 -9.69 -18.42 2.08
N PHE A 47 -9.46 -17.43 1.23
CA PHE A 47 -10.22 -16.19 1.23
C PHE A 47 -11.58 -16.50 0.61
N SER A 48 -12.64 -16.54 1.43
CA SER A 48 -13.92 -17.21 1.13
C SER A 48 -14.64 -16.76 -0.14
N SER A 49 -14.41 -15.52 -0.59
CA SER A 49 -15.03 -14.95 -1.80
C SER A 49 -14.03 -14.68 -2.92
N TYR A 50 -12.76 -15.06 -2.73
CA TYR A 50 -11.74 -14.84 -3.76
C TYR A 50 -11.75 -15.98 -4.77
N THR A 51 -11.67 -15.62 -6.05
CA THR A 51 -11.60 -16.57 -7.15
C THR A 51 -10.35 -17.46 -7.02
N ASP A 52 -10.49 -18.76 -7.28
CA ASP A 52 -9.34 -19.66 -7.39
C ASP A 52 -8.39 -19.13 -8.47
N VAL A 53 -7.18 -18.75 -8.07
CA VAL A 53 -6.15 -18.16 -8.94
C VAL A 53 -5.90 -19.04 -10.17
N ARG A 54 -6.00 -20.36 -10.06
CA ARG A 54 -5.81 -21.27 -11.20
C ARG A 54 -6.77 -21.00 -12.35
N SER A 55 -7.98 -20.50 -12.07
CA SER A 55 -8.97 -20.18 -13.11
C SER A 55 -8.52 -19.03 -14.02
N VAL A 56 -7.67 -18.12 -13.52
CA VAL A 56 -7.12 -16.98 -14.28
C VAL A 56 -5.68 -17.23 -14.76
N LEU A 57 -5.10 -18.40 -14.46
CA LEU A 57 -3.77 -18.84 -14.89
C LEU A 57 -3.83 -19.99 -15.91
N GLN A 58 -4.86 -20.03 -16.76
CA GLN A 58 -4.95 -21.03 -17.83
C GLN A 58 -3.77 -20.90 -18.82
N PRO A 59 -3.36 -22.00 -19.50
CA PRO A 59 -2.31 -21.94 -20.51
C PRO A 59 -2.53 -20.80 -21.50
N ASP A 60 -1.45 -20.08 -21.83
CA ASP A 60 -1.42 -18.92 -22.73
C ASP A 60 -2.24 -17.69 -22.31
N SER A 61 -2.94 -17.74 -21.18
CA SER A 61 -3.58 -16.55 -20.59
C SER A 61 -2.54 -15.52 -20.16
N ILE A 62 -2.97 -14.25 -20.13
CA ILE A 62 -2.13 -13.18 -19.62
C ILE A 62 -1.73 -13.39 -18.16
N GLY A 63 -2.64 -13.93 -17.33
CA GLY A 63 -2.34 -14.29 -15.95
C GLY A 63 -1.22 -15.32 -15.87
N ALA A 64 -1.28 -16.40 -16.65
CA ALA A 64 -0.20 -17.39 -16.69
C ALA A 64 1.14 -16.76 -17.06
N LYS A 65 1.17 -15.82 -18.03
CA LYS A 65 2.39 -15.10 -18.43
C LYS A 65 2.90 -14.16 -17.34
N ILE A 66 2.02 -13.45 -16.63
CA ILE A 66 2.40 -12.64 -15.46
C ILE A 66 3.09 -13.52 -14.42
N PHE A 67 2.49 -14.66 -14.06
CA PHE A 67 3.02 -15.55 -13.02
C PHE A 67 4.26 -16.34 -13.43
N GLU A 68 4.42 -16.64 -14.72
CA GLU A 68 5.66 -17.19 -15.29
C GLU A 68 6.84 -16.25 -15.06
N HIS A 69 6.63 -14.94 -15.25
CA HIS A 69 7.68 -13.93 -15.10
C HIS A 69 7.82 -13.39 -13.68
N LEU A 70 6.78 -13.51 -12.84
CA LEU A 70 6.69 -12.89 -11.51
C LEU A 70 7.93 -13.08 -10.62
N PRO A 71 8.48 -14.30 -10.46
CA PRO A 71 9.66 -14.49 -9.61
C PRO A 71 10.84 -13.61 -10.03
N LYS A 72 11.11 -13.50 -11.34
CA LYS A 72 12.21 -12.70 -11.89
C LYS A 72 12.08 -11.21 -11.55
N TYR A 73 10.86 -10.66 -11.65
CA TYR A 73 10.65 -9.23 -11.43
C TYR A 73 10.60 -8.89 -9.94
N ILE A 74 10.04 -9.77 -9.12
CA ILE A 74 10.10 -9.66 -7.67
C ILE A 74 11.56 -9.65 -7.16
N GLU A 75 12.48 -10.38 -7.79
CA GLU A 75 13.93 -10.30 -7.51
C GLU A 75 14.59 -8.96 -7.84
N LYS A 76 14.01 -8.17 -8.75
CA LYS A 76 14.57 -6.87 -9.15
C LYS A 76 14.07 -5.69 -8.34
N ILE A 77 12.99 -5.86 -7.55
CA ILE A 77 12.40 -4.75 -6.82
C ILE A 77 13.42 -4.24 -5.79
N PRO A 78 13.68 -2.92 -5.73
CA PRO A 78 14.54 -2.34 -4.71
C PRO A 78 14.05 -2.74 -3.33
N VAL A 79 14.96 -3.22 -2.50
CA VAL A 79 14.67 -3.39 -1.07
C VAL A 79 14.53 -2.00 -0.46
N ILE A 80 13.59 -1.84 0.48
CA ILE A 80 13.48 -0.61 1.26
C ILE A 80 14.87 -0.33 1.89
N PRO A 81 15.45 0.87 1.72
CA PRO A 81 16.77 1.20 2.25
C PRO A 81 16.83 0.97 3.76
N ARG A 82 18.03 0.68 4.30
CA ARG A 82 18.23 0.44 5.74
C ARG A 82 17.64 1.54 6.63
N VAL A 83 17.81 2.81 6.24
CA VAL A 83 17.20 3.97 6.93
C VAL A 83 15.68 3.85 6.94
N GLY A 84 15.09 3.47 5.81
CA GLY A 84 13.66 3.17 5.71
C GLY A 84 13.21 2.01 6.60
N GLN A 85 13.99 0.94 6.69
CA GLN A 85 13.69 -0.17 7.59
C GLN A 85 13.81 0.24 9.07
N GLN A 86 14.81 1.06 9.43
CA GLN A 86 14.96 1.60 10.77
C GLN A 86 13.78 2.50 11.14
N LEU A 87 13.32 3.34 10.21
CA LEU A 87 12.12 4.16 10.37
C LEU A 87 10.88 3.29 10.59
N LEU A 88 10.62 2.32 9.72
CA LEU A 88 9.49 1.39 9.83
C LEU A 88 9.49 0.62 11.16
N ASN A 89 10.64 0.10 11.58
CA ASN A 89 10.76 -0.62 12.85
C ASN A 89 10.56 0.31 14.06
N THR A 90 10.99 1.56 13.95
CA THR A 90 10.85 2.56 15.02
C THR A 90 9.40 2.99 15.17
N ILE A 91 8.68 3.15 14.06
CA ILE A 91 7.27 3.57 14.02
C ILE A 91 6.33 2.47 14.57
N GLN A 92 6.70 1.19 14.46
CA GLN A 92 5.92 0.08 15.03
C GLN A 92 6.04 -0.04 16.56
N LYS A 93 6.90 0.75 17.22
CA LYS A 93 6.98 0.75 18.68
C LYS A 93 5.81 1.56 19.26
N PRO A 94 5.15 1.09 20.34
CA PRO A 94 4.06 1.83 20.97
C PRO A 94 4.48 3.21 21.50
N ASP A 95 5.77 3.41 21.80
CA ASP A 95 6.34 4.67 22.26
C ASP A 95 7.46 5.15 21.31
N VAL A 96 7.10 5.67 20.14
CA VAL A 96 8.07 6.26 19.23
C VAL A 96 8.65 7.54 19.85
N SER A 97 9.95 7.53 20.14
CA SER A 97 10.60 8.73 20.66
C SER A 97 10.88 9.74 19.55
N PHE A 98 10.45 10.99 19.76
CA PHE A 98 10.80 12.12 18.91
C PHE A 98 12.31 12.24 18.68
N THR A 99 13.12 12.02 19.72
CA THR A 99 14.59 12.09 19.58
C THR A 99 15.15 10.93 18.76
N GLU A 100 14.57 9.72 18.85
CA GLU A 100 14.98 8.59 18.00
C GLU A 100 14.69 8.89 16.52
N LEU A 101 13.50 9.43 16.22
CA LEU A 101 13.11 9.73 14.85
C LEU A 101 13.95 10.86 14.25
N VAL A 102 14.18 11.95 15.00
CA VAL A 102 15.04 13.05 14.56
C VAL A 102 16.47 12.59 14.31
N ALA A 103 17.02 11.68 15.14
CA ALA A 103 18.35 11.13 14.93
C ALA A 103 18.44 10.36 13.60
N ILE A 104 17.45 9.53 13.27
CA ILE A 104 17.42 8.79 12.01
C ILE A 104 17.28 9.74 10.81
N ILE A 105 16.45 10.77 10.93
CA ILE A 105 16.27 11.80 9.89
C ILE A 105 17.56 12.58 9.63
N GLN A 106 18.30 12.94 10.69
CA GLN A 106 19.55 13.69 10.62
C GLN A 106 20.64 12.99 9.82
N GLU A 107 20.59 11.66 9.72
CA GLU A 107 21.54 10.87 8.93
C GLU A 107 21.35 11.06 7.41
N ASP A 108 20.21 11.61 6.97
CA ASP A 108 19.90 11.83 5.56
C ASP A 108 19.63 13.33 5.24
N PRO A 109 20.55 14.00 4.52
CA PRO A 109 20.40 15.40 4.15
C PRO A 109 19.19 15.70 3.25
N SER A 110 18.75 14.74 2.43
CA SER A 110 17.63 14.94 1.51
C SER A 110 16.30 14.91 2.27
N LEU A 111 16.14 13.95 3.17
CA LEU A 111 14.99 13.88 4.09
C LEU A 111 14.95 15.09 5.03
N SER A 112 16.11 15.49 5.58
CA SER A 112 16.23 16.68 6.43
C SER A 112 15.79 17.96 5.69
N MET A 113 16.19 18.13 4.42
CA MET A 113 15.78 19.27 3.60
C MET A 113 14.28 19.24 3.28
N ALA A 114 13.74 18.07 2.94
CA ALA A 114 12.30 17.92 2.69
C ALA A 114 11.47 18.31 3.93
N ILE A 115 11.90 17.89 5.12
CA ILE A 115 11.26 18.26 6.40
C ILE A 115 11.33 19.77 6.64
N LEU A 116 12.47 20.40 6.38
CA LEU A 116 12.63 21.85 6.54
C LEU A 116 11.72 22.63 5.57
N LYS A 117 11.61 22.19 4.30
CA LYS A 117 10.68 22.77 3.32
C LYS A 117 9.22 22.60 3.76
N MET A 118 8.85 21.41 4.23
CA MET A 118 7.50 21.14 4.71
C MET A 118 7.10 22.04 5.89
N ALA A 119 7.99 22.21 6.87
CA ALA A 119 7.75 23.05 8.04
C ALA A 119 7.56 24.55 7.73
N ASN A 120 7.94 24.97 6.52
CA ASN A 120 7.79 26.31 6.00
C ASN A 120 6.72 26.42 4.89
N SER A 121 6.05 25.32 4.53
CA SER A 121 4.96 25.34 3.56
C SER A 121 3.74 26.09 4.10
N ALA A 122 2.88 26.62 3.22
CA ALA A 122 1.73 27.45 3.60
C ALA A 122 0.82 26.81 4.67
N TYR A 123 0.69 25.49 4.65
CA TYR A 123 -0.12 24.74 5.61
C TYR A 123 0.49 24.69 7.02
N TYR A 124 1.82 24.54 7.12
CA TYR A 124 2.52 24.40 8.41
C TYR A 124 3.19 25.70 8.88
N ALA A 125 3.26 26.73 8.03
CA ALA A 125 3.98 27.95 8.32
C ALA A 125 3.44 28.66 9.58
N GLY A 126 4.35 28.95 10.51
CA GLY A 126 4.08 29.81 11.66
C GLY A 126 4.45 31.27 11.38
N LEU A 127 4.41 32.10 12.43
CA LEU A 127 4.78 33.53 12.34
C LEU A 127 6.24 33.78 11.92
N GLN A 128 7.12 32.79 12.10
CA GLN A 128 8.53 32.87 11.73
C GLN A 128 8.97 31.66 10.89
N GLU A 129 9.87 31.91 9.96
CA GLU A 129 10.56 30.90 9.16
C GLU A 129 11.43 29.99 10.04
N VAL A 130 11.35 28.68 9.82
CA VAL A 130 12.20 27.69 10.48
C VAL A 130 13.50 27.50 9.69
N LYS A 131 14.63 27.53 10.40
CA LYS A 131 15.97 27.42 9.78
C LYS A 131 16.79 26.22 10.27
N ASP A 132 16.31 25.52 11.29
CA ASP A 132 16.98 24.36 11.86
C ASP A 132 16.03 23.14 11.91
N LEU A 133 16.62 21.96 11.78
CA LEU A 133 15.88 20.72 11.68
C LEU A 133 15.10 20.38 12.95
N LEU A 134 15.63 20.69 14.14
CA LEU A 134 14.95 20.34 15.40
C LEU A 134 13.66 21.16 15.58
N THR A 135 13.71 22.46 15.26
CA THR A 135 12.53 23.32 15.22
C THR A 135 11.56 22.90 14.12
N ALA A 136 12.05 22.44 12.96
CA ALA A 136 11.20 21.95 11.88
C ALA A 136 10.45 20.69 12.31
N CYS A 137 11.18 19.74 12.90
CA CYS A 137 10.63 18.54 13.49
C CYS A 137 9.59 18.87 14.58
N SER A 138 9.89 19.82 15.46
CA SER A 138 8.97 20.21 16.53
C SER A 138 7.69 20.84 16.01
N ARG A 139 7.78 21.65 14.94
CA ARG A 139 6.64 22.30 14.29
C ARG A 139 5.75 21.29 13.57
N LEU A 140 6.34 20.35 12.84
CA LEU A 140 5.61 19.32 12.12
C LEU A 140 4.98 18.28 13.06
N GLY A 141 5.63 18.05 14.21
CA GLY A 141 5.24 17.03 15.17
C GLY A 141 5.67 15.63 14.75
N LEU A 142 5.71 14.73 15.73
CA LEU A 142 6.18 13.35 15.56
C LEU A 142 5.46 12.60 14.43
N GLN A 143 4.15 12.78 14.34
CA GLN A 143 3.31 12.10 13.34
C GLN A 143 3.68 12.50 11.90
N THR A 144 3.80 13.80 11.61
CA THR A 144 4.14 14.26 10.26
C THR A 144 5.54 13.79 9.87
N LEU A 145 6.49 13.80 10.81
CA LEU A 145 7.83 13.25 10.60
C LEU A 145 7.80 11.76 10.29
N THR A 146 7.00 10.99 11.03
CA THR A 146 6.77 9.57 10.81
C THR A 146 6.26 9.31 9.39
N ASN A 147 5.29 10.08 8.93
CA ASN A 147 4.74 9.95 7.58
C ASN A 147 5.77 10.29 6.49
N MET A 148 6.52 11.39 6.66
CA MET A 148 7.58 11.78 5.72
C MET A 148 8.71 10.76 5.65
N ALA A 149 9.09 10.19 6.80
CA ALA A 149 10.07 9.11 6.90
C ALA A 149 9.64 7.86 6.11
N GLN A 150 8.38 7.43 6.25
CA GLN A 150 7.84 6.29 5.51
C GLN A 150 7.84 6.52 4.00
N VAL A 151 7.43 7.71 3.58
CA VAL A 151 7.49 8.10 2.17
C VAL A 151 8.93 8.06 1.65
N TYR A 152 9.86 8.67 2.37
CA TYR A 152 11.25 8.72 1.94
C TYR A 152 11.86 7.31 1.81
N ALA A 153 11.51 6.42 2.75
CA ALA A 153 11.88 5.01 2.73
C ALA A 153 11.41 4.30 1.44
N SER A 154 10.19 4.59 0.98
CA SER A 154 9.62 3.92 -0.18
C SER A 154 9.98 4.56 -1.52
N GLN A 155 10.51 5.79 -1.54
CA GLN A 155 10.69 6.58 -2.77
C GLN A 155 11.45 5.83 -3.87
N LYS A 156 12.53 5.10 -3.52
CA LYS A 156 13.32 4.33 -4.50
C LYS A 156 12.55 3.20 -5.16
N VAL A 157 11.55 2.64 -4.48
CA VAL A 157 10.69 1.59 -5.05
C VAL A 157 9.85 2.16 -6.18
N PHE A 158 9.34 3.39 -6.01
CA PHE A 158 8.54 4.09 -7.01
C PHE A 158 9.38 4.89 -8.02
N GLN A 159 10.69 4.63 -8.11
CA GLN A 159 11.53 5.14 -9.20
C GLN A 159 11.59 4.12 -10.33
N SER A 160 11.18 4.54 -11.53
CA SER A 160 11.24 3.66 -12.69
C SER A 160 12.69 3.42 -13.13
N PRO A 161 13.12 2.16 -13.34
CA PRO A 161 14.40 1.86 -13.98
C PRO A 161 14.39 2.19 -15.50
N ASN A 162 13.22 2.48 -16.07
CA ASN A 162 13.05 2.83 -17.47
C ASN A 162 12.41 4.22 -17.62
N PRO A 163 13.07 5.19 -18.31
CA PRO A 163 12.52 6.52 -18.55
C PRO A 163 11.13 6.54 -19.20
N LYS A 164 10.78 5.53 -20.01
CA LYS A 164 9.46 5.42 -20.66
C LYS A 164 8.31 5.21 -19.68
N LEU A 165 8.58 4.69 -18.48
CA LEU A 165 7.59 4.43 -17.44
C LEU A 165 7.62 5.50 -16.33
N SER A 166 8.42 6.57 -16.50
CA SER A 166 8.64 7.56 -15.44
C SER A 166 7.34 8.27 -15.07
N GLU A 167 6.44 8.50 -16.03
CA GLU A 167 5.18 9.19 -15.77
C GLU A 167 4.22 8.31 -14.98
N GLU A 168 4.08 7.04 -15.37
CA GLU A 168 3.24 6.05 -14.70
C GLU A 168 3.70 5.81 -13.27
N PHE A 169 5.02 5.68 -13.06
CA PHE A 169 5.59 5.55 -11.72
C PHE A 169 5.35 6.80 -10.87
N GLN A 170 5.47 8.02 -11.45
CA GLN A 170 5.14 9.25 -10.74
C GLN A 170 3.66 9.36 -10.39
N ARG A 171 2.76 8.95 -11.28
CA ARG A 171 1.31 8.91 -11.01
C ARG A 171 0.98 7.92 -9.90
N LEU A 172 1.53 6.71 -9.98
CA LEU A 172 1.38 5.67 -8.95
C LEU A 172 1.92 6.15 -7.59
N TRP A 173 3.05 6.86 -7.60
CA TRP A 173 3.64 7.43 -6.41
C TRP A 173 2.75 8.48 -5.75
N ARG A 174 2.27 9.44 -6.54
CA ARG A 174 1.34 10.48 -6.06
C ARG A 174 0.05 9.87 -5.52
N HIS A 175 -0.49 8.86 -6.22
CA HIS A 175 -1.65 8.10 -5.76
C HIS A 175 -1.40 7.45 -4.40
N SER A 176 -0.28 6.75 -4.24
CA SER A 176 0.08 6.04 -2.99
C SER A 176 0.25 7.00 -1.81
N ILE A 177 0.90 8.16 -2.01
CA ILE A 177 1.02 9.19 -0.98
C ILE A 177 -0.35 9.76 -0.60
N ALA A 178 -1.18 10.07 -1.61
CA ALA A 178 -2.50 10.62 -1.37
C ALA A 178 -3.39 9.64 -0.59
N THR A 179 -3.36 8.35 -0.96
CA THR A 179 -4.05 7.27 -0.24
C THR A 179 -3.50 7.11 1.18
N ALA A 180 -2.19 7.19 1.38
CA ALA A 180 -1.58 7.17 2.72
C ALA A 180 -2.12 8.29 3.62
N HIS A 181 -2.14 9.54 3.13
CA HIS A 181 -2.70 10.66 3.88
C HIS A 181 -4.20 10.50 4.14
N ALA A 182 -4.97 10.11 3.12
CA ALA A 182 -6.41 9.92 3.26
C ALA A 182 -6.75 8.79 4.26
N SER A 183 -5.98 7.70 4.25
CA SER A 183 -6.15 6.58 5.20
C SER A 183 -5.79 6.98 6.62
N TYR A 184 -4.75 7.78 6.80
CA TYR A 184 -4.42 8.34 8.10
C TYR A 184 -5.52 9.25 8.66
N GLU A 185 -5.97 10.24 7.87
CA GLU A 185 -7.00 11.19 8.34
C GLU A 185 -8.34 10.48 8.60
N LEU A 186 -8.71 9.53 7.73
CA LEU A 186 -9.93 8.76 7.91
C LEU A 186 -9.85 7.86 9.15
N ALA A 187 -8.68 7.28 9.46
CA ALA A 187 -8.44 6.53 10.68
C ALA A 187 -8.66 7.39 11.93
N LEU A 188 -8.22 8.65 11.94
CA LEU A 188 -8.53 9.59 13.02
C LEU A 188 -10.04 9.85 13.18
N ILE A 189 -10.74 10.08 12.06
CA ILE A 189 -12.18 10.38 12.05
C ILE A 189 -13.03 9.23 12.63
N VAL A 190 -12.58 8.00 12.44
CA VAL A 190 -13.25 6.79 12.95
C VAL A 190 -12.65 6.29 14.27
N ALA A 191 -11.72 7.04 14.86
CA ALA A 191 -11.03 6.70 16.10
C ALA A 191 -10.35 5.32 16.08
N GLU A 192 -9.70 4.98 14.97
CA GLU A 192 -8.84 3.81 14.88
C GLU A 192 -7.60 4.00 15.80
N PRO A 193 -7.22 3.03 16.64
CA PRO A 193 -6.17 3.23 17.66
C PRO A 193 -4.76 3.49 17.12
N HIS A 194 -4.47 3.07 15.89
CA HIS A 194 -3.17 3.04 15.23
C HIS A 194 -3.23 3.69 13.83
N PRO A 195 -3.59 4.99 13.73
CA PRO A 195 -3.75 5.67 12.44
C PRO A 195 -2.46 5.68 11.59
N GLU A 196 -1.28 5.61 12.22
CA GLU A 196 0.02 5.46 11.57
C GLU A 196 0.15 4.17 10.75
N VAL A 197 -0.50 3.09 11.18
CA VAL A 197 -0.57 1.83 10.42
C VAL A 197 -1.36 2.07 9.13
N MET A 198 -2.41 2.88 9.19
CA MET A 198 -3.22 3.19 8.01
C MET A 198 -2.48 4.05 6.99
N PHE A 199 -1.59 4.94 7.42
CA PHE A 199 -0.70 5.65 6.52
C PHE A 199 0.18 4.69 5.72
N LEU A 200 0.85 3.75 6.40
CA LEU A 200 1.72 2.78 5.75
C LEU A 200 0.94 1.85 4.81
N ALA A 201 -0.26 1.42 5.24
CA ALA A 201 -1.14 0.60 4.41
C ALA A 201 -1.51 1.33 3.12
N GLY A 202 -1.89 2.61 3.20
CA GLY A 202 -2.18 3.44 2.02
C GLY A 202 -0.96 3.67 1.12
N LEU A 203 0.24 3.76 1.69
CA LEU A 203 1.47 3.90 0.92
C LEU A 203 1.84 2.63 0.14
N LEU A 204 1.53 1.46 0.71
CA LEU A 204 1.96 0.17 0.19
C LEU A 204 0.88 -0.59 -0.59
N HIS A 205 -0.38 -0.13 -0.58
CA HIS A 205 -1.51 -0.92 -1.08
C HIS A 205 -1.39 -1.36 -2.55
N ASP A 206 -0.72 -0.54 -3.37
CA ASP A 206 -0.66 -0.67 -4.83
C ASP A 206 0.74 -0.99 -5.38
N VAL A 207 1.67 -1.43 -4.54
CA VAL A 207 3.05 -1.74 -4.94
C VAL A 207 3.13 -2.82 -6.03
N GLY A 208 2.09 -3.64 -6.20
CA GLY A 208 1.96 -4.61 -7.27
C GLY A 208 2.01 -4.00 -8.68
N HIS A 209 1.55 -2.75 -8.83
CA HIS A 209 1.64 -2.04 -10.10
C HIS A 209 3.09 -1.83 -10.56
N ILE A 210 4.04 -1.70 -9.63
CA ILE A 210 5.47 -1.48 -9.95
C ILE A 210 6.01 -2.64 -10.80
N VAL A 211 5.73 -3.87 -10.36
CA VAL A 211 6.15 -5.09 -11.08
C VAL A 211 5.38 -5.25 -12.38
N LEU A 212 4.07 -5.02 -12.36
CA LEU A 212 3.24 -5.20 -13.54
C LEU A 212 3.60 -4.21 -14.66
N LEU A 213 3.87 -2.94 -14.33
CA LEU A 213 4.36 -1.93 -15.28
C LEU A 213 5.72 -2.32 -15.88
N GLN A 214 6.63 -2.84 -15.06
CA GLN A 214 7.93 -3.32 -15.56
C GLN A 214 7.75 -4.49 -16.52
N MET A 215 6.89 -5.45 -16.20
CA MET A 215 6.58 -6.58 -17.08
C MET A 215 5.97 -6.12 -18.40
N LEU A 216 4.99 -5.20 -18.33
CA LEU A 216 4.33 -4.63 -19.51
C LEU A 216 5.32 -4.07 -20.53
N ASN A 217 6.40 -3.46 -20.06
CA ASN A 217 7.40 -2.85 -20.93
C ASN A 217 8.53 -3.81 -21.34
N GLU A 218 8.91 -4.77 -20.49
CA GLU A 218 10.11 -5.60 -20.71
C GLU A 218 9.82 -7.00 -21.29
N VAL A 219 8.63 -7.55 -21.07
CA VAL A 219 8.29 -8.91 -21.52
C VAL A 219 7.90 -8.89 -22.99
N ASN A 220 8.72 -9.53 -23.82
CA ASN A 220 8.41 -9.74 -25.22
C ASN A 220 7.60 -11.03 -25.41
N SER A 221 6.27 -10.92 -25.42
CA SER A 221 5.37 -12.02 -25.78
C SER A 221 4.10 -11.51 -26.47
N PRO A 222 3.41 -12.34 -27.28
CA PRO A 222 2.17 -11.93 -27.94
C PRO A 222 1.10 -11.42 -26.98
N ALA A 223 0.97 -12.04 -25.79
CA ALA A 223 0.00 -11.63 -24.78
C ALA A 223 0.28 -10.20 -24.26
N PHE A 224 1.56 -9.90 -23.97
CA PHE A 224 1.96 -8.56 -23.54
C PHE A 224 1.87 -7.52 -24.67
N SER A 225 2.18 -7.90 -25.91
CA SER A 225 1.98 -7.02 -27.07
C SER A 225 0.51 -6.64 -27.28
N GLN A 226 -0.42 -7.58 -27.06
CA GLN A 226 -1.86 -7.31 -27.13
C GLN A 226 -2.32 -6.36 -26.02
N LEU A 227 -1.80 -6.52 -24.79
CA LEU A 227 -2.06 -5.58 -23.71
C LEU A 227 -1.65 -4.16 -24.09
N ILE A 228 -0.39 -3.97 -24.50
CA ILE A 228 0.15 -2.65 -24.86
C ILE A 228 -0.66 -1.98 -25.96
N ALA A 229 -1.20 -2.76 -26.90
CA ALA A 229 -2.03 -2.24 -28.00
C ALA A 229 -3.47 -1.84 -27.56
N SER A 230 -3.90 -2.20 -26.34
CA SER A 230 -5.25 -1.96 -25.82
C SER A 230 -5.21 -1.35 -24.42
N PRO A 231 -5.34 -0.01 -24.29
CA PRO A 231 -5.31 0.67 -23.00
C PRO A 231 -6.36 0.17 -22.00
N GLN A 232 -7.58 -0.14 -22.48
CA GLN A 232 -8.67 -0.65 -21.64
C GLN A 232 -8.31 -2.03 -21.07
N LEU A 233 -7.82 -2.94 -21.91
CA LEU A 233 -7.41 -4.27 -21.47
C LEU A 233 -6.20 -4.20 -20.52
N THR A 234 -5.26 -3.29 -20.79
CA THR A 234 -4.13 -3.04 -19.88
C THR A 234 -4.62 -2.62 -18.51
N GLN A 235 -5.55 -1.66 -18.44
CA GLN A 235 -6.14 -1.21 -17.18
C GLN A 235 -6.85 -2.37 -16.46
N GLU A 236 -7.69 -3.15 -17.15
CA GLU A 236 -8.39 -4.30 -16.56
C GLU A 236 -7.42 -5.32 -15.96
N VAL A 237 -6.36 -5.66 -16.68
CA VAL A 237 -5.35 -6.62 -16.21
C VAL A 237 -4.54 -6.05 -15.06
N LEU A 238 -4.15 -4.77 -15.11
CA LEU A 238 -3.46 -4.13 -13.99
C LEU A 238 -4.34 -4.10 -12.75
N MET A 239 -5.63 -3.74 -12.88
CA MET A 239 -6.59 -3.75 -11.77
C MET A 239 -6.84 -5.16 -11.22
N GLN A 240 -6.90 -6.17 -12.08
CA GLN A 240 -7.15 -7.55 -11.65
C GLN A 240 -5.97 -8.15 -10.86
N PHE A 241 -4.73 -7.88 -11.29
CA PHE A 241 -3.56 -8.59 -10.76
C PHE A 241 -2.76 -7.80 -9.71
N HIS A 242 -2.87 -6.48 -9.62
CA HIS A 242 -2.06 -5.72 -8.63
C HIS A 242 -2.30 -6.12 -7.17
N PRO A 243 -3.50 -6.50 -6.68
CA PRO A 243 -3.65 -6.86 -5.26
C PRO A 243 -2.89 -8.16 -4.97
N LEU A 244 -3.03 -9.15 -5.87
CA LEU A 244 -2.36 -10.43 -5.75
C LEU A 244 -0.84 -10.29 -5.90
N VAL A 245 -0.35 -9.48 -6.84
CA VAL A 245 1.09 -9.21 -6.99
C VAL A 245 1.65 -8.47 -5.77
N SER A 246 0.90 -7.50 -5.22
CA SER A 246 1.30 -6.77 -4.01
C SER A 246 1.54 -7.71 -2.83
N LEU A 247 0.71 -8.76 -2.66
CA LEU A 247 0.94 -9.79 -1.64
C LEU A 247 2.34 -10.41 -1.72
N PHE A 248 2.76 -10.83 -2.92
CA PHE A 248 4.08 -11.44 -3.08
C PHE A 248 5.22 -10.46 -2.80
N ILE A 249 5.06 -9.19 -3.17
CA ILE A 249 6.06 -8.14 -2.91
C ILE A 249 6.19 -7.91 -1.41
N LEU A 250 5.06 -7.70 -0.72
CA LEU A 250 5.05 -7.41 0.71
C LEU A 250 5.56 -8.59 1.54
N GLN A 251 5.22 -9.83 1.17
CA GLN A 251 5.82 -11.01 1.79
C GLN A 251 7.33 -11.11 1.57
N LYS A 252 7.81 -10.76 0.39
CA LYS A 252 9.26 -10.75 0.11
C LYS A 252 10.00 -9.73 0.96
N TRP A 253 9.42 -8.56 1.15
CA TRP A 253 10.00 -7.51 1.96
C TRP A 253 9.90 -7.76 3.47
N ASP A 254 9.37 -8.92 3.88
CA ASP A 254 9.12 -9.27 5.28
C ASP A 254 8.27 -8.20 6.00
N ILE A 255 7.37 -7.56 5.24
CA ILE A 255 6.38 -6.64 5.78
C ILE A 255 5.36 -7.47 6.56
N PRO A 256 4.87 -6.99 7.72
CA PRO A 256 3.88 -7.73 8.51
C PRO A 256 2.65 -8.13 7.68
N ASP A 257 2.15 -9.36 7.91
CA ASP A 257 1.09 -9.98 7.09
C ASP A 257 -0.20 -9.15 7.05
N GLU A 258 -0.42 -8.31 8.07
CA GLU A 258 -1.52 -7.35 8.17
C GLU A 258 -1.56 -6.40 6.97
N PHE A 259 -0.43 -5.80 6.58
CA PHE A 259 -0.36 -4.90 5.43
C PHE A 259 -0.59 -5.60 4.10
N ALA A 260 -0.10 -6.84 3.98
CA ALA A 260 -0.33 -7.66 2.81
C ALA A 260 -1.83 -7.94 2.65
N VAL A 261 -2.51 -8.33 3.72
CA VAL A 261 -3.97 -8.56 3.69
C VAL A 261 -4.73 -7.28 3.37
N LEU A 262 -4.37 -6.14 3.96
CA LEU A 262 -4.99 -4.85 3.65
C LEU A 262 -4.83 -4.50 2.15
N SER A 263 -3.61 -4.61 1.63
CA SER A 263 -3.31 -4.42 0.20
C SER A 263 -4.08 -5.39 -0.70
N PHE A 264 -4.30 -6.63 -0.28
CA PHE A 264 -5.05 -7.59 -1.10
C PHE A 264 -6.56 -7.33 -1.12
N SER A 265 -7.12 -6.92 0.02
CA SER A 265 -8.57 -6.78 0.22
C SER A 265 -9.09 -5.36 0.02
N HIS A 266 -8.25 -4.38 -0.33
CA HIS A 266 -8.65 -2.97 -0.34
C HIS A 266 -9.74 -2.62 -1.37
N HIS A 267 -9.89 -3.37 -2.47
CA HIS A 267 -11.00 -3.18 -3.42
C HIS A 267 -12.31 -3.84 -2.96
N ASP A 268 -12.20 -4.89 -2.17
CA ASP A 268 -13.35 -5.65 -1.67
C ASP A 268 -13.11 -6.04 -0.21
N PRO A 269 -13.58 -5.20 0.75
CA PRO A 269 -13.44 -5.48 2.17
C PRO A 269 -14.05 -6.81 2.63
N SER A 270 -14.97 -7.41 1.86
CA SER A 270 -15.54 -8.73 2.16
C SER A 270 -14.51 -9.86 2.05
N LEU A 271 -13.38 -9.62 1.37
CA LEU A 271 -12.25 -10.54 1.31
C LEU A 271 -11.42 -10.56 2.60
N THR A 272 -11.61 -9.60 3.52
CA THR A 272 -10.83 -9.54 4.76
C THR A 272 -11.17 -10.73 5.66
N PRO A 273 -10.25 -11.70 5.89
CA PRO A 273 -10.59 -12.91 6.62
C PRO A 273 -10.68 -12.69 8.13
N MET A 274 -9.93 -11.71 8.66
CA MET A 274 -9.83 -11.45 10.08
C MET A 274 -10.70 -10.24 10.47
N GLU A 275 -11.57 -10.44 11.45
CA GLU A 275 -12.41 -9.37 11.99
C GLU A 275 -11.59 -8.17 12.48
N GLU A 276 -10.43 -8.42 13.09
CA GLU A 276 -9.54 -7.40 13.64
C GLU A 276 -8.91 -6.47 12.59
N LEU A 277 -8.97 -6.83 11.30
CA LEU A 277 -8.50 -5.99 10.19
C LEU A 277 -9.63 -5.34 9.39
N ARG A 278 -10.90 -5.67 9.67
CA ARG A 278 -12.03 -5.26 8.80
C ARG A 278 -12.20 -3.75 8.75
N THR A 279 -12.07 -3.07 9.89
CA THR A 279 -12.14 -1.60 9.96
C THR A 279 -11.02 -0.96 9.14
N GLN A 280 -9.79 -1.45 9.26
CA GLN A 280 -8.64 -0.99 8.51
C GLN A 280 -8.82 -1.20 7.00
N THR A 281 -9.37 -2.34 6.57
CA THR A 281 -9.66 -2.56 5.14
C THR A 281 -10.71 -1.58 4.62
N HIS A 282 -11.77 -1.30 5.38
CA HIS A 282 -12.79 -0.31 4.98
C HIS A 282 -12.23 1.12 4.92
N ILE A 283 -11.34 1.49 5.85
CA ILE A 283 -10.62 2.77 5.81
C ILE A 283 -9.83 2.85 4.50
N LEU A 284 -8.96 1.87 4.22
CA LEU A 284 -8.10 1.86 3.03
C LEU A 284 -8.91 1.88 1.73
N CYS A 285 -9.98 1.07 1.67
CA CYS A 285 -10.92 1.04 0.56
C CYS A 285 -11.53 2.41 0.27
N LEU A 286 -12.10 3.06 1.31
CA LEU A 286 -12.73 4.36 1.12
C LEU A 286 -11.72 5.46 0.80
N SER A 287 -10.54 5.44 1.42
CA SER A 287 -9.45 6.37 1.12
C SER A 287 -9.01 6.31 -0.34
N ASN A 288 -8.84 5.11 -0.90
CA ASN A 288 -8.48 4.91 -2.31
C ASN A 288 -9.52 5.56 -3.25
N LEU A 289 -10.81 5.36 -2.96
CA LEU A 289 -11.90 5.93 -3.74
C LEU A 289 -11.98 7.46 -3.63
N ILE A 290 -11.80 8.00 -2.42
CA ILE A 290 -11.77 9.46 -2.19
C ILE A 290 -10.61 10.10 -2.97
N VAL A 291 -9.42 9.54 -2.85
CA VAL A 291 -8.21 10.04 -3.52
C VAL A 291 -8.34 10.02 -5.03
N SER A 292 -8.95 8.96 -5.57
CA SER A 292 -9.25 8.88 -7.00
C SER A 292 -10.21 9.98 -7.46
N ARG A 293 -11.19 10.37 -6.62
CA ARG A 293 -12.12 11.47 -6.90
C ARG A 293 -11.45 12.85 -6.83
N GLU A 294 -10.44 13.03 -5.98
CA GLU A 294 -9.66 14.27 -5.83
C GLU A 294 -8.58 14.46 -6.92
N GLY A 295 -8.56 13.62 -7.97
CA GLY A 295 -7.66 13.78 -9.10
C GLY A 295 -6.28 13.16 -8.93
N TYR A 296 -6.08 12.36 -7.89
CA TYR A 296 -4.87 11.56 -7.65
C TYR A 296 -5.07 10.11 -8.10
N ASN A 297 -5.88 9.87 -9.12
CA ASN A 297 -6.17 8.54 -9.64
C ASN A 297 -4.98 7.98 -10.44
N PHE A 298 -4.63 6.71 -10.22
CA PHE A 298 -3.60 6.05 -11.04
C PHE A 298 -4.14 5.68 -12.43
N PHE A 299 -5.36 5.13 -12.50
CA PHE A 299 -6.11 4.95 -13.74
C PHE A 299 -7.32 5.88 -13.81
N PRO A 300 -7.78 6.27 -15.01
CA PRO A 300 -9.04 6.99 -15.16
C PRO A 300 -10.18 6.14 -14.60
N TRP A 301 -10.76 6.58 -13.49
CA TRP A 301 -11.97 5.98 -12.94
C TRP A 301 -13.18 6.56 -13.66
N SER A 302 -14.07 5.70 -14.15
CA SER A 302 -15.26 6.08 -14.93
C SER A 302 -16.55 6.11 -14.10
N GLU A 303 -16.50 5.76 -12.81
CA GLU A 303 -17.72 5.65 -12.01
C GLU A 303 -18.09 6.93 -11.27
N ASN A 304 -19.37 7.28 -11.33
CA ASN A 304 -19.98 8.25 -10.44
C ASN A 304 -20.19 7.60 -9.06
N ILE A 305 -19.12 7.57 -8.24
CA ILE A 305 -19.21 7.06 -6.87
C ILE A 305 -20.10 8.01 -6.05
N VAL A 306 -21.18 7.46 -5.50
CA VAL A 306 -21.97 8.13 -4.46
C VAL A 306 -21.44 7.66 -3.10
N PHE A 307 -20.51 8.41 -2.51
CA PHE A 307 -19.79 7.98 -1.30
C PHE A 307 -20.72 7.51 -0.18
N LEU A 308 -21.84 8.19 0.09
CA LEU A 308 -22.79 7.78 1.13
C LEU A 308 -23.40 6.40 0.94
N GLN A 309 -23.52 5.93 -0.30
CA GLN A 309 -24.09 4.62 -0.62
C GLN A 309 -23.02 3.53 -0.64
N HIS A 310 -21.74 3.89 -0.56
CA HIS A 310 -20.66 2.93 -0.60
C HIS A 310 -20.65 2.07 0.68
N PRO A 311 -20.48 0.74 0.60
CA PRO A 311 -20.47 -0.15 1.76
C PRO A 311 -19.46 0.26 2.85
N SER A 312 -18.26 0.73 2.47
CA SER A 312 -17.26 1.20 3.44
C SER A 312 -17.71 2.46 4.19
N THR A 313 -18.45 3.36 3.55
CA THR A 313 -18.98 4.56 4.22
C THR A 313 -20.03 4.18 5.25
N GLN A 314 -20.90 3.22 4.91
CA GLN A 314 -21.92 2.69 5.81
C GLN A 314 -21.29 1.93 6.98
N TYR A 315 -20.31 1.07 6.71
CA TYR A 315 -19.58 0.31 7.73
C TYR A 315 -18.89 1.23 8.74
N LEU A 316 -18.21 2.28 8.25
CA LEU A 316 -17.50 3.25 9.09
C LEU A 316 -18.42 4.29 9.74
N ASN A 317 -19.73 4.22 9.52
CA ASN A 317 -20.74 5.15 10.05
C ASN A 317 -20.38 6.63 9.77
N LEU A 318 -19.96 6.91 8.54
CA LEU A 318 -19.59 8.25 8.10
C LEU A 318 -20.79 8.97 7.49
N ASN A 319 -20.91 10.26 7.78
CA ASN A 319 -21.89 11.15 7.17
C ASN A 319 -21.24 12.07 6.13
N ASP A 320 -22.07 12.79 5.37
CA ASP A 320 -21.61 13.72 4.33
C ASP A 320 -20.62 14.75 4.85
N LEU A 321 -20.86 15.28 6.06
CA LEU A 321 -20.02 16.30 6.67
C LEU A 321 -18.61 15.78 6.89
N LYS A 322 -18.46 14.58 7.49
CA LYS A 322 -17.15 13.96 7.74
C LYS A 322 -16.39 13.70 6.45
N ILE A 323 -17.09 13.21 5.41
CA ILE A 323 -16.48 12.96 4.10
C ILE A 323 -16.05 14.28 3.44
N ALA A 324 -16.88 15.31 3.50
CA ALA A 324 -16.56 16.62 2.94
C ALA A 324 -15.37 17.27 3.65
N THR A 325 -15.33 17.24 4.99
CA THR A 325 -14.21 17.75 5.79
C THR A 325 -12.92 17.02 5.43
N LEU A 326 -12.93 15.68 5.40
CA LEU A 326 -11.78 14.88 5.00
C LEU A 326 -11.24 15.30 3.63
N ARG A 327 -12.11 15.53 2.65
CA ARG A 327 -11.71 15.90 1.28
C ARG A 327 -11.04 17.27 1.22
N VAL A 328 -11.57 18.26 1.94
CA VAL A 328 -11.00 19.61 2.01
C VAL A 328 -9.62 19.57 2.69
N ASP A 329 -9.55 18.96 3.88
CA ASP A 329 -8.30 18.89 4.65
C ASP A 329 -7.22 18.12 3.89
N LEU A 330 -7.60 17.05 3.18
CA LEU A 330 -6.70 16.26 2.34
C LEU A 330 -6.15 17.07 1.18
N ALA A 331 -6.98 17.87 0.50
CA ALA A 331 -6.54 18.68 -0.65
C ALA A 331 -5.45 19.68 -0.23
N ASP A 332 -5.68 20.45 0.83
CA ASP A 332 -4.74 21.44 1.34
C ASP A 332 -3.42 20.79 1.80
N LYS A 333 -3.52 19.65 2.49
CA LYS A 333 -2.37 18.90 2.98
C LYS A 333 -1.52 18.32 1.86
N LEU A 334 -2.15 17.78 0.81
CA LEU A 334 -1.45 17.24 -0.35
C LEU A 334 -0.80 18.34 -1.19
N GLU A 335 -1.46 19.49 -1.36
CA GLU A 335 -0.88 20.64 -2.04
C GLU A 335 0.41 21.11 -1.33
N ALA A 336 0.35 21.28 -0.01
CA ALA A 336 1.53 21.62 0.80
C ALA A 336 2.62 20.56 0.68
N TYR A 337 2.22 19.28 0.71
CA TYR A 337 3.15 18.17 0.62
C TYR A 337 3.90 18.13 -0.72
N PHE A 338 3.18 18.09 -1.84
CA PHE A 338 3.80 18.02 -3.16
C PHE A 338 4.56 19.29 -3.52
N SER A 339 4.15 20.46 -3.02
CA SER A 339 4.90 21.71 -3.18
C SER A 339 6.27 21.66 -2.49
N SER A 340 6.38 20.94 -1.37
CA SER A 340 7.66 20.79 -0.65
C SER A 340 8.68 19.88 -1.35
N LEU A 341 8.22 19.02 -2.27
CA LEU A 341 9.08 18.09 -3.01
C LEU A 341 9.75 18.73 -4.24
N ASN A 342 9.20 19.85 -4.74
CA ASN A 342 9.80 20.68 -5.78
C ASN A 342 10.76 21.69 -5.15
#